data_AF-A0A1G0CZI2-F1
#
_entry.id   AF-A0A1G0CZI2-F1
#
_cell.length_a   1.000
_cell.length_b   1.000
_cell.length_c   1.000
_cell.angle_alpha   90.00
_cell.angle_beta   90.00
_cell.angle_gamma   90.00
#
_symmetry.space_group_name_H-M   'P 1'
#
loop_
_entity.id
_entity.type
_entity.pdbx_description
1 polymer ?
#
loop_
_entity_poly.entity_id
_entity_poly.type
_entity_poly.pdbx_seq_one_letter_code
_entity_poly.pdbx_strand_id
1 'polypeptide(L)'
;MNDPESSKPSLLERLSTLLLREPEDREQLVELLYSAYQRNLLDADALSMMEGVLQVSERQVREIMIPRAQMDVIDVSEPPEKFIPFVIETAHSRFPVIDGDKDNIIGILLAKDLLRYYAGEEFNVRDMLRPAVFVPEAKRLNVLLRDFRSNRNHIALVADEYGGVSGMVTIEDVLEQIVGDIEDEYDFDEDEDNIISDGEGRYRVKADTEIADFNEA
;
A
#
# COMPACT_ATOMS: atom_id res chain seq x y z
N MET A 1 -1.17 44.16 -40.56
CA MET A 1 -2.48 43.51 -40.64
C MET A 1 -2.31 42.23 -41.43
N ASN A 2 -2.47 41.08 -40.79
CA ASN A 2 -2.94 39.81 -41.38
C ASN A 2 -3.08 38.84 -40.22
N ASP A 3 -4.30 38.76 -39.67
CA ASP A 3 -4.70 37.74 -38.70
C ASP A 3 -4.71 36.36 -39.38
N PRO A 4 -4.27 35.28 -38.71
CA PRO A 4 -4.50 33.94 -39.22
C PRO A 4 -5.93 33.53 -38.88
N GLU A 5 -6.71 33.25 -39.92
CA GLU A 5 -8.07 32.72 -39.83
C GLU A 5 -8.14 31.47 -38.94
N SER A 6 -8.95 31.55 -37.89
CA SER A 6 -9.36 30.40 -37.10
C SER A 6 -10.27 29.49 -37.93
N SER A 7 -9.68 28.49 -38.59
CA SER A 7 -10.40 27.42 -39.28
C SER A 7 -11.24 26.62 -38.27
N LYS A 8 -12.57 26.71 -38.36
CA LYS A 8 -13.49 25.90 -37.54
C LYS A 8 -13.45 24.43 -38.03
N PRO A 9 -13.40 23.43 -37.13
CA PRO A 9 -13.29 22.03 -37.53
C PRO A 9 -14.48 21.58 -38.38
N SER A 10 -14.19 20.73 -39.37
CA SER A 10 -15.13 20.21 -40.36
C SER A 10 -16.27 19.42 -39.69
N LEU A 11 -17.48 19.44 -40.26
CA LEU A 11 -18.61 18.65 -39.76
C LEU A 11 -18.29 17.14 -39.68
N LEU A 12 -17.40 16.64 -40.52
CA LEU A 12 -16.93 15.25 -40.49
C LEU A 12 -15.94 14.98 -39.35
N GLU A 13 -15.09 15.96 -39.00
CA GLU A 13 -14.20 15.86 -37.85
C GLU A 13 -15.00 15.89 -36.54
N ARG A 14 -16.03 16.73 -36.47
CA ARG A 14 -16.99 16.77 -35.35
C ARG A 14 -17.80 15.47 -35.24
N LEU A 15 -18.09 14.82 -36.36
CA LEU A 15 -18.78 13.53 -36.38
C LEU A 15 -17.85 12.39 -35.99
N SER A 16 -16.57 12.44 -36.37
CA SER A 16 -15.58 11.45 -35.93
C SER A 16 -15.25 11.56 -34.45
N THR A 17 -15.22 12.77 -33.87
CA THR A 17 -15.12 12.95 -32.41
C THR A 17 -16.38 12.51 -31.67
N LEU A 18 -17.55 12.52 -32.33
CA LEU A 18 -18.78 11.96 -31.78
C LEU A 18 -18.82 10.42 -31.87
N LEU A 19 -18.11 9.83 -32.85
CA LEU A 19 -18.06 8.38 -33.07
C LEU A 19 -16.95 7.67 -32.26
N LEU A 20 -15.79 8.30 -32.14
CA LEU A 20 -14.74 7.92 -31.20
C LEU A 20 -15.09 8.58 -29.86
N ARG A 21 -15.95 7.93 -29.07
CA ARG A 21 -16.20 8.35 -27.69
C ARG A 21 -14.94 8.16 -26.88
N GLU A 22 -14.10 9.18 -26.83
CA GLU A 22 -13.05 9.30 -25.83
C GLU A 22 -13.73 9.48 -24.47
N PRO A 23 -13.26 8.78 -23.42
CA PRO A 23 -13.85 8.94 -22.09
C PRO A 23 -13.62 10.36 -21.60
N GLU A 24 -14.70 11.08 -21.29
CA GLU A 24 -14.64 12.48 -20.80
C GLU A 24 -14.49 12.57 -19.28
N ASP A 25 -14.84 11.51 -18.58
CA ASP A 25 -14.80 11.41 -17.12
C ASP A 25 -14.28 10.04 -16.66
N ARG A 26 -14.14 9.89 -15.34
CA ARG A 26 -13.61 8.67 -14.72
C ARG A 26 -14.54 7.48 -14.90
N GLU A 27 -15.85 7.69 -14.84
CA GLU A 27 -16.85 6.63 -14.97
C GLU A 27 -16.78 6.02 -16.37
N GLN A 28 -16.74 6.87 -17.41
CA GLN A 28 -16.55 6.45 -18.80
C GLN A 28 -15.21 5.76 -19.03
N LEU A 29 -14.13 6.20 -18.37
CA LEU A 29 -12.83 5.53 -18.46
C LEU A 29 -12.90 4.12 -17.87
N VAL A 30 -13.55 3.95 -16.72
CA VAL A 30 -13.74 2.64 -16.09
C VAL A 30 -14.61 1.73 -16.97
N GLU A 31 -15.72 2.23 -17.52
CA GLU A 31 -16.55 1.47 -18.47
C GLU A 31 -15.76 0.99 -19.70
N LEU A 32 -14.85 1.83 -20.22
CA LEU A 32 -13.98 1.47 -21.33
C LEU A 32 -13.02 0.33 -20.94
N LEU A 33 -12.42 0.39 -19.74
CA LEU A 33 -11.56 -0.66 -19.22
C LEU A 33 -12.32 -1.98 -19.04
N TYR A 34 -13.54 -1.95 -18.50
CA TYR A 34 -14.42 -3.13 -18.42
C TYR A 34 -14.76 -3.70 -19.80
N SER A 35 -15.05 -2.85 -20.78
CA SER A 35 -15.30 -3.29 -22.15
C SER A 35 -14.07 -3.96 -22.78
N ALA A 36 -12.87 -3.45 -22.51
CA ALA A 36 -11.62 -4.05 -22.96
C ALA A 36 -11.39 -5.44 -22.32
N TYR A 37 -11.69 -5.59 -21.02
CA TYR A 37 -11.66 -6.87 -20.32
C TYR A 37 -12.66 -7.89 -20.92
N GLN A 38 -13.93 -7.50 -21.14
CA GLN A 38 -14.94 -8.36 -21.77
C GLN A 38 -14.56 -8.85 -23.17
N ARG A 39 -13.73 -8.07 -23.86
CA ARG A 39 -13.18 -8.40 -25.19
C ARG A 39 -11.87 -9.19 -25.13
N ASN A 40 -11.43 -9.60 -23.93
CA ASN A 40 -10.16 -10.29 -23.67
C ASN A 40 -8.92 -9.51 -24.15
N LEU A 41 -8.97 -8.17 -24.08
CA LEU A 41 -7.79 -7.32 -24.34
C LEU A 41 -6.98 -7.05 -23.07
N LEU A 42 -7.60 -7.28 -21.92
CA LEU A 42 -7.04 -7.16 -20.57
C LEU A 42 -7.50 -8.40 -19.80
N ASP A 43 -6.67 -8.91 -18.90
CA ASP A 43 -7.08 -9.89 -17.91
C ASP A 43 -7.71 -9.20 -16.68
N ALA A 44 -8.22 -10.01 -15.75
CA ALA A 44 -8.89 -9.51 -14.54
C ALA A 44 -7.90 -8.78 -13.61
N ASP A 45 -6.68 -9.28 -13.48
CA ASP A 45 -5.65 -8.71 -12.61
C ASP A 45 -5.22 -7.33 -13.09
N ALA A 46 -4.99 -7.17 -14.40
CA ALA A 46 -4.67 -5.89 -15.00
C ALA A 46 -5.82 -4.87 -14.83
N LEU A 47 -7.07 -5.31 -14.97
CA LEU A 47 -8.23 -4.45 -14.72
C LEU A 47 -8.26 -3.97 -13.26
N SER A 48 -8.15 -4.90 -12.30
CA SER A 48 -8.12 -4.61 -10.87
C SER A 48 -6.99 -3.63 -10.52
N MET A 49 -5.78 -3.89 -11.02
CA MET A 49 -4.64 -2.99 -10.81
C MET A 49 -4.87 -1.59 -11.37
N MET A 50 -5.46 -1.47 -12.57
CA MET A 50 -5.79 -0.16 -13.14
C MET A 50 -6.83 0.59 -12.32
N GLU A 51 -7.84 -0.10 -11.80
CA GLU A 51 -8.82 0.49 -10.87
C GLU A 51 -8.14 0.99 -9.59
N GLY A 52 -7.25 0.18 -9.00
CA GLY A 52 -6.44 0.55 -7.83
C GLY A 52 -5.58 1.79 -8.07
N VAL A 53 -4.90 1.89 -9.22
CA VAL A 53 -4.15 3.11 -9.61
C VAL A 53 -5.05 4.35 -9.63
N LEU A 54 -6.27 4.23 -10.17
CA LEU A 54 -7.22 5.35 -10.18
C LEU A 54 -7.62 5.75 -8.76
N GLN A 55 -7.84 4.79 -7.84
CA GLN A 55 -8.18 5.07 -6.44
C GLN A 55 -7.03 5.77 -5.68
N VAL A 56 -5.79 5.30 -5.84
CA VAL A 56 -4.60 5.89 -5.20
C VAL A 56 -4.40 7.36 -5.59
N SER A 57 -4.89 7.78 -6.75
CA SER A 57 -4.82 9.19 -7.17
C SER A 57 -5.71 10.14 -6.35
N GLU A 58 -6.75 9.62 -5.70
CA GLU A 58 -7.74 10.39 -4.94
C GLU A 58 -7.64 10.19 -3.43
N ARG A 59 -7.15 9.04 -2.98
CA ARG A 59 -6.98 8.70 -1.57
C ARG A 59 -5.91 9.53 -0.88
N GLN A 60 -6.12 9.78 0.41
CA GLN A 60 -5.20 10.46 1.31
C GLN A 60 -4.51 9.49 2.27
N VAL A 61 -3.36 9.90 2.81
CA VAL A 61 -2.56 9.11 3.76
C VAL A 61 -3.38 8.66 4.98
N ARG A 62 -4.21 9.55 5.54
CA ARG A 62 -5.05 9.22 6.71
C ARG A 62 -6.01 8.03 6.50
N GLU A 63 -6.31 7.67 5.25
CA GLU A 63 -7.26 6.59 4.95
C GLU A 63 -6.63 5.20 5.05
N ILE A 64 -5.29 5.11 4.98
CA ILE A 64 -4.56 3.83 4.99
C ILE A 64 -3.47 3.77 6.07
N MET A 65 -3.20 4.87 6.79
CA MET A 65 -2.14 4.89 7.78
C MET A 65 -2.40 3.91 8.92
N ILE A 66 -1.34 3.30 9.44
CA ILE A 66 -1.35 2.57 10.70
C ILE A 66 -1.49 3.60 11.83
N PRO A 67 -2.58 3.60 12.61
CA PRO A 67 -2.79 4.57 13.68
C PRO A 67 -1.71 4.47 14.76
N ARG A 68 -1.39 5.59 15.42
CA ARG A 68 -0.38 5.67 16.49
C ARG A 68 -0.48 4.56 17.54
N ALA A 69 -1.71 4.23 17.95
CA ALA A 69 -1.96 3.22 18.97
C ALA A 69 -1.49 1.81 18.53
N GLN A 70 -1.54 1.53 17.24
CA GLN A 70 -1.18 0.26 16.61
C GLN A 70 0.26 0.23 16.08
N MET A 71 1.00 1.33 16.22
CA MET A 71 2.40 1.35 15.82
C MET A 71 3.25 0.49 16.76
N ASP A 72 3.93 -0.48 16.14
CA ASP A 72 5.04 -1.23 16.70
C ASP A 72 6.28 -0.35 16.73
N VAL A 73 6.78 -0.05 17.93
CA VAL A 73 7.88 0.90 18.14
C VAL A 73 8.93 0.31 19.08
N ILE A 74 10.17 0.77 18.95
CA ILE A 74 11.28 0.40 19.84
C ILE A 74 11.62 1.58 20.74
N ASP A 75 11.76 1.36 22.03
CA ASP A 75 12.28 2.37 22.96
C ASP A 75 13.81 2.25 23.06
N VAL A 76 14.52 3.33 22.73
CA VAL A 76 15.98 3.40 22.76
C VAL A 76 16.56 3.30 24.18
N SER A 77 15.74 3.56 25.20
CA SER A 77 16.14 3.42 26.60
C SER A 77 16.21 1.95 27.04
N GLU A 78 15.60 1.04 26.27
CA GLU A 78 15.68 -0.39 26.50
C GLU A 78 16.93 -1.00 25.84
N PRO A 79 17.58 -1.95 26.53
CA PRO A 79 18.73 -2.63 25.94
C PRO A 79 18.26 -3.61 24.84
N PRO A 80 19.08 -3.86 23.80
CA PRO A 80 18.69 -4.65 22.62
C PRO A 80 18.09 -6.02 22.94
N GLU A 81 18.56 -6.66 24.00
CA GLU A 81 18.09 -7.97 24.44
C GLU A 81 16.60 -7.99 24.80
N LYS A 82 16.01 -6.83 25.11
CA LYS A 82 14.57 -6.71 25.42
C LYS A 82 13.69 -6.56 24.18
N PHE A 83 14.10 -5.75 23.20
CA PHE A 83 13.27 -5.46 22.03
C PHE A 83 13.58 -6.39 20.84
N ILE A 84 14.73 -7.07 20.80
CA ILE A 84 15.03 -8.03 19.73
C ILE A 84 13.97 -9.15 19.62
N PRO A 85 13.51 -9.77 20.72
CA PRO A 85 12.41 -10.75 20.64
C PRO A 85 11.15 -10.19 19.98
N PHE A 86 10.78 -8.95 20.33
CA PHE A 86 9.65 -8.24 19.73
C PHE A 86 9.85 -7.96 18.23
N VAL A 87 11.06 -7.58 17.82
CA VAL A 87 11.41 -7.39 16.40
C VAL A 87 11.29 -8.70 15.61
N ILE A 88 11.66 -9.83 16.22
CA ILE A 88 11.55 -11.15 15.58
C ILE A 88 10.08 -11.56 15.48
N GLU A 89 9.30 -11.37 16.55
CA GLU A 89 7.88 -11.74 16.62
C GLU A 89 7.03 -10.98 15.60
N THR A 90 7.25 -9.66 15.48
CA THR A 90 6.50 -8.80 14.57
C THR A 90 6.95 -8.91 13.11
N ALA A 91 8.12 -9.50 12.85
CA ALA A 91 8.70 -9.72 11.52
C ALA A 91 8.84 -8.46 10.62
N HIS A 92 8.67 -7.25 11.15
CA HIS A 92 8.77 -6.02 10.36
C HIS A 92 10.22 -5.73 9.95
N SER A 93 10.39 -5.14 8.77
CA SER A 93 11.71 -4.71 8.30
C SER A 93 12.22 -3.40 8.94
N ARG A 94 11.31 -2.56 9.43
CA ARG A 94 11.59 -1.19 9.90
C ARG A 94 10.73 -0.84 11.11
N PHE A 95 11.35 -0.19 12.09
CA PHE A 95 10.70 0.22 13.33
C PHE A 95 10.95 1.70 13.59
N PRO A 96 9.92 2.49 13.87
CA PRO A 96 10.07 3.77 14.53
C PRO A 96 10.73 3.57 15.90
N VAL A 97 11.73 4.39 16.21
CA VAL A 97 12.42 4.37 17.50
C VAL A 97 12.07 5.61 18.29
N ILE A 98 11.65 5.40 19.53
CA ILE A 98 11.22 6.44 20.46
C ILE A 98 12.21 6.58 21.62
N ASP A 99 12.12 7.68 22.34
CA ASP A 99 12.82 7.90 23.60
C ASP A 99 11.78 8.23 24.69
N GLY A 100 11.35 7.17 25.38
CA GLY A 100 10.32 7.17 26.43
C GLY A 100 8.87 7.35 25.94
N ASP A 101 8.58 8.43 25.20
CA ASP A 101 7.24 8.76 24.71
C ASP A 101 7.08 8.40 23.23
N LYS A 102 5.94 7.79 22.86
CA LYS A 102 5.56 7.52 21.46
C LYS A 102 5.50 8.78 20.58
N ASP A 103 5.30 9.95 21.16
CA ASP A 103 5.37 11.23 20.43
C ASP A 103 6.82 11.67 20.14
N ASN A 104 7.80 11.14 20.86
CA ASN A 104 9.20 11.48 20.73
C ASN A 104 9.95 10.47 19.84
N ILE A 105 9.63 10.47 18.54
CA ILE A 105 10.30 9.61 17.57
C ILE A 105 11.65 10.22 17.17
N ILE A 106 12.73 9.49 17.47
CA ILE A 106 14.11 9.93 17.25
C ILE A 106 14.73 9.39 15.95
N GLY A 107 14.07 8.44 15.29
CA GLY A 107 14.49 7.90 14.00
C GLY A 107 13.84 6.57 13.64
N ILE A 108 14.35 5.95 12.59
CA ILE A 108 13.93 4.63 12.10
C ILE A 108 15.09 3.64 12.20
N LEU A 109 14.85 2.50 12.84
CA LEU A 109 15.78 1.37 12.85
C LEU A 109 15.38 0.37 11.77
N LEU A 110 16.37 -0.17 11.05
CA LEU A 110 16.15 -1.29 10.14
C LEU A 110 16.51 -2.57 10.89
N ALA A 111 15.59 -3.55 10.89
CA ALA A 111 15.77 -4.80 11.62
C ALA A 111 17.08 -5.51 11.26
N LYS A 112 17.43 -5.52 9.96
CA LYS A 112 18.68 -6.11 9.46
C LYS A 112 19.96 -5.51 10.08
N ASP A 113 19.92 -4.30 10.62
CA ASP A 113 21.10 -3.69 11.23
C ASP A 113 21.40 -4.32 12.60
N LEU A 114 20.43 -5.02 13.20
CA LEU A 114 20.63 -5.86 14.39
C LEU A 114 21.53 -7.08 14.13
N LEU A 115 21.79 -7.43 12.87
CA LEU A 115 22.78 -8.47 12.55
C LEU A 115 24.19 -8.11 13.03
N ARG A 116 24.52 -6.81 13.12
CA ARG A 116 25.80 -6.33 13.67
C ARG A 116 25.93 -6.62 15.17
N TYR A 117 24.83 -6.47 15.90
CA TYR A 117 24.77 -6.81 17.32
C TYR A 117 25.10 -8.30 17.53
N TYR A 118 24.50 -9.18 16.74
CA TYR A 118 24.78 -10.62 16.80
C TYR A 118 26.18 -11.01 16.33
N ALA A 119 26.79 -10.24 15.43
CA ALA A 119 28.17 -10.43 15.00
C ALA A 119 29.22 -10.06 16.09
N GLY A 120 28.77 -9.50 17.22
CA GLY A 120 29.66 -9.04 18.31
C GLY A 120 30.42 -7.75 17.97
N GLU A 121 29.93 -6.98 17.00
CA GLU A 121 30.46 -5.63 16.71
C GLU A 121 30.04 -4.65 17.81
N GLU A 122 30.75 -3.52 17.92
CA GLU A 122 30.31 -2.41 18.77
C GLU A 122 28.95 -1.91 18.26
N PHE A 123 27.91 -2.08 19.07
CA PHE A 123 26.53 -1.81 18.69
C PHE A 123 25.93 -0.73 19.57
N ASN A 124 25.54 0.36 18.93
CA ASN A 124 24.77 1.43 19.52
C ASN A 124 23.57 1.73 18.62
N VAL A 125 22.37 1.54 19.15
CA VAL A 125 21.11 1.73 18.41
C VAL A 125 21.04 3.14 17.81
N ARG A 126 21.46 4.17 18.57
CA ARG A 126 21.37 5.57 18.15
C ARG A 126 22.20 5.87 16.90
N ASP A 127 23.34 5.19 16.76
CA ASP A 127 24.23 5.38 15.62
C ASP A 127 23.69 4.72 14.34
N MET A 128 22.77 3.77 14.48
CA MET A 128 22.13 3.05 13.37
C MET A 128 20.82 3.69 12.91
N LEU A 129 20.32 4.69 13.63
CA LEU A 129 19.05 5.35 13.31
C LEU A 129 19.16 6.13 12.01
N ARG A 130 18.16 5.95 11.16
CA ARG A 130 17.95 6.77 9.98
C ARG A 130 16.95 7.88 10.30
N PRO A 131 17.06 9.05 9.65
CA PRO A 131 16.12 10.14 9.88
C PRO A 131 14.71 9.72 9.48
N ALA A 132 13.75 10.03 10.34
CA ALA A 132 12.34 9.81 10.04
C ALA A 132 11.81 10.90 9.09
N VAL A 133 10.99 10.49 8.13
CA VAL A 133 10.29 11.40 7.21
C VAL A 133 8.88 11.60 7.71
N PHE A 134 8.45 12.86 7.80
CA PHE A 134 7.10 13.22 8.22
C PHE A 134 6.27 13.67 7.01
N VAL A 135 5.02 13.24 6.97
CA VAL A 135 4.04 13.63 5.95
C VAL A 135 2.72 14.03 6.60
N PRO A 136 1.99 15.01 6.03
CA PRO A 136 0.68 15.38 6.57
C PRO A 136 -0.38 14.33 6.20
N GLU A 137 -1.38 14.17 7.07
CA GLU A 137 -2.54 13.30 6.87
C GLU A 137 -3.25 13.48 5.53
N ALA A 138 -3.36 14.73 5.06
CA ALA A 138 -4.07 15.10 3.84
C ALA A 138 -3.25 14.87 2.55
N LYS A 139 -1.99 14.39 2.65
CA LYS A 139 -1.17 14.11 1.47
C LYS A 139 -1.81 13.02 0.64
N ARG A 140 -1.81 13.17 -0.69
CA ARG A 140 -2.35 12.14 -1.61
C ARG A 140 -1.39 10.97 -1.76
N LEU A 141 -1.92 9.76 -1.88
CA LEU A 141 -1.14 8.53 -1.99
C LEU A 141 -0.26 8.49 -3.24
N ASN A 142 -0.77 8.94 -4.40
CA ASN A 142 0.04 9.02 -5.62
C ASN A 142 1.26 9.95 -5.50
N VAL A 143 1.18 11.00 -4.68
CA VAL A 143 2.31 11.88 -4.36
C VAL A 143 3.25 11.20 -3.38
N LEU A 144 2.72 10.56 -2.33
CA LEU A 144 3.51 9.80 -1.37
C LEU A 144 4.32 8.68 -2.05
N LEU A 145 3.71 7.90 -2.95
CA LEU A 145 4.38 6.84 -3.70
C LEU A 145 5.56 7.36 -4.54
N ARG A 146 5.39 8.54 -5.16
CA ARG A 146 6.48 9.21 -5.89
C ARG A 146 7.62 9.62 -4.97
N ASP A 147 7.31 10.10 -3.77
CA ASP A 147 8.30 10.50 -2.78
C ASP A 147 9.07 9.29 -2.24
N PHE A 148 8.38 8.18 -1.96
CA PHE A 148 9.02 6.93 -1.55
C PHE A 148 10.00 6.43 -2.62
N ARG A 149 9.56 6.39 -3.89
CA ARG A 149 10.42 5.98 -5.03
C ARG A 149 11.63 6.90 -5.23
N SER A 150 11.43 8.22 -5.11
CA SER A 150 12.47 9.21 -5.39
C SER A 150 13.52 9.27 -4.29
N ASN A 151 13.09 9.16 -3.02
CA ASN A 151 13.97 9.27 -1.87
C ASN A 151 14.50 7.92 -1.38
N ARG A 152 14.05 6.80 -1.96
CA ARG A 152 14.35 5.42 -1.51
C ARG A 152 14.01 5.21 -0.03
N ASN A 153 12.93 5.85 0.41
CA ASN A 153 12.36 5.70 1.74
C ASN A 153 11.10 4.84 1.62
N HIS A 154 10.87 3.97 2.59
CA HIS A 154 9.81 2.95 2.56
C HIS A 154 8.85 3.10 3.75
N ILE A 155 9.09 4.07 4.62
CA ILE A 155 8.28 4.35 5.81
C ILE A 155 8.26 5.86 6.02
N ALA A 156 7.10 6.38 6.37
CA ALA A 156 6.90 7.76 6.78
C ALA A 156 6.01 7.82 8.01
N LEU A 157 6.29 8.78 8.87
CA LEU A 157 5.45 9.12 10.01
C LEU A 157 4.40 10.13 9.57
N VAL A 158 3.18 9.93 10.02
CA VAL A 158 2.06 10.82 9.72
C VAL A 158 1.93 11.82 10.85
N ALA A 159 1.96 13.11 10.50
CA ALA A 159 1.82 14.20 11.45
C ALA A 159 0.46 14.90 11.31
N ASP A 160 -0.13 15.24 12.45
CA ASP A 160 -1.32 16.11 12.52
C ASP A 160 -0.95 17.59 12.37
N GLU A 161 -1.96 18.47 12.38
CA GLU A 161 -1.79 19.91 12.26
C GLU A 161 -1.15 20.58 13.49
N TYR A 162 -1.08 19.86 14.61
CA TYR A 162 -0.48 20.31 15.87
C TYR A 162 0.96 19.83 16.04
N GLY A 163 1.48 19.06 15.08
CA GLY A 163 2.83 18.49 15.08
C GLY A 163 2.95 17.19 15.88
N GLY A 164 1.84 16.60 16.31
CA GLY A 164 1.78 15.28 16.91
C GLY A 164 1.86 14.16 15.88
N VAL A 165 2.22 12.96 16.32
CA VAL A 165 2.25 11.76 15.47
C VAL A 165 0.87 11.13 15.47
N SER A 166 0.21 11.12 14.31
CA SER A 166 -1.08 10.46 14.10
C SER A 166 -0.92 8.95 13.82
N GLY A 167 0.21 8.57 13.23
CA GLY A 167 0.46 7.20 12.78
C GLY A 167 1.70 7.06 11.93
N MET A 168 1.76 5.98 11.15
CA MET A 168 2.77 5.75 10.12
C MET A 168 2.15 5.16 8.86
N VAL A 169 2.88 5.22 7.75
CA VAL A 169 2.50 4.62 6.48
C VAL A 169 3.74 4.08 5.79
N THR A 170 3.62 2.92 5.17
CA THR A 170 4.69 2.23 4.45
C THR A 170 4.50 2.35 2.94
N ILE A 171 5.54 2.00 2.15
CA ILE A 171 5.38 1.94 0.70
C ILE A 171 4.51 0.74 0.31
N GLU A 172 4.61 -0.34 1.08
CA GLU A 172 3.88 -1.58 0.94
C GLU A 172 2.37 -1.31 1.04
N ASP A 173 1.90 -0.57 2.06
CA ASP A 173 0.49 -0.19 2.22
C ASP A 173 -0.07 0.55 0.98
N VAL A 174 0.76 1.41 0.37
CA VAL A 174 0.37 2.18 -0.82
C VAL A 174 0.31 1.31 -2.08
N LEU A 175 1.22 0.32 -2.19
CA LEU A 175 1.24 -0.62 -3.30
C LEU A 175 0.08 -1.61 -3.21
N GLU A 176 -0.28 -2.04 -2.01
CA GLU A 176 -1.46 -2.88 -1.75
C GLU A 176 -2.75 -2.23 -2.26
N GLN A 177 -2.89 -0.90 -2.16
CA GLN A 177 -4.04 -0.19 -2.74
C GLN A 177 -4.10 -0.26 -4.27
N ILE A 178 -3.00 -0.59 -4.93
CA ILE A 178 -2.93 -0.77 -6.39
C ILE A 178 -3.09 -2.23 -6.74
N VAL A 179 -2.31 -3.10 -6.09
CA VAL A 179 -2.17 -4.51 -6.46
C VAL A 179 -3.31 -5.36 -5.87
N GLY A 180 -3.92 -4.92 -4.78
CA GLY A 180 -4.74 -5.75 -3.91
C GLY A 180 -3.88 -6.47 -2.87
N ASP A 181 -4.50 -7.39 -2.13
CA ASP A 181 -3.80 -8.24 -1.18
C ASP A 181 -2.72 -9.03 -1.92
N ILE A 182 -1.46 -8.87 -1.50
CA ILE A 182 -0.34 -9.66 -2.00
C ILE A 182 -0.12 -10.75 -0.97
N GLU A 183 -0.48 -11.99 -1.32
CA GLU A 183 -0.16 -13.17 -0.49
C GLU A 183 1.35 -13.17 -0.20
N ASP A 184 1.72 -13.08 1.07
CA ASP A 184 3.12 -13.18 1.49
C ASP A 184 3.59 -14.64 1.30
N GLU A 185 4.90 -14.84 1.16
CA GLU A 185 5.51 -16.18 1.10
C GLU A 185 5.27 -17.01 2.39
N TYR A 186 4.63 -16.42 3.40
CA TYR A 186 4.25 -17.05 4.66
C TYR A 186 2.74 -17.22 4.84
N ASP A 187 1.90 -16.76 3.89
CA ASP A 187 0.42 -16.81 3.96
C ASP A 187 -0.17 -18.14 3.47
N PHE A 188 0.56 -19.25 3.64
CA PHE A 188 0.11 -20.56 3.14
C PHE A 188 -1.06 -21.19 3.94
N ASP A 189 -1.52 -20.60 5.05
CA ASP A 189 -2.26 -21.38 6.06
C ASP A 189 -3.68 -20.91 6.43
N GLU A 190 -4.28 -19.87 5.82
CA GLU A 190 -5.66 -19.46 6.16
C GLU A 190 -6.71 -19.50 5.03
N ASP A 191 -6.30 -19.55 3.75
CA ASP A 191 -7.22 -19.60 2.60
C ASP A 191 -7.13 -20.89 1.75
N GLU A 192 -6.35 -21.89 2.17
CA GLU A 192 -6.19 -23.15 1.41
C GLU A 192 -7.35 -24.15 1.58
N ASP A 193 -8.24 -23.96 2.57
CA ASP A 193 -9.40 -24.83 2.69
C ASP A 193 -10.43 -24.49 1.60
N ASN A 194 -10.44 -25.34 0.57
CA ASN A 194 -11.41 -25.35 -0.52
C ASN A 194 -12.87 -25.39 -0.04
N ILE A 195 -13.12 -25.77 1.22
CA ILE A 195 -14.44 -25.94 1.85
C ILE A 195 -14.41 -25.34 3.25
N ILE A 196 -15.08 -24.20 3.43
CA ILE A 196 -15.15 -23.48 4.70
C ILE A 196 -16.56 -23.57 5.27
N SER A 197 -16.71 -23.94 6.54
CA SER A 197 -18.02 -23.95 7.22
C SER A 197 -18.49 -22.53 7.54
N ASP A 198 -19.69 -22.17 7.08
CA ASP A 198 -20.32 -20.85 7.29
C ASP A 198 -21.37 -20.90 8.42
N GLY A 199 -21.36 -21.97 9.22
CA GLY A 199 -22.33 -22.23 10.29
C GLY A 199 -23.70 -22.70 9.80
N GLU A 200 -24.53 -23.21 10.71
CA GLU A 200 -25.90 -23.72 10.43
C GLU A 200 -25.97 -24.81 9.33
N GLY A 201 -24.89 -25.59 9.16
CA GLY A 201 -24.81 -26.62 8.11
C GLY A 201 -24.63 -26.05 6.70
N ARG A 202 -24.21 -24.80 6.57
CA ARG A 202 -23.81 -24.19 5.29
C ARG A 202 -22.29 -24.23 5.13
N TYR A 203 -21.86 -24.38 3.89
CA TYR A 203 -20.45 -24.37 3.51
C TYR A 203 -20.24 -23.43 2.32
N ARG A 204 -19.12 -22.71 2.34
CA ARG A 204 -18.59 -21.95 1.21
C ARG A 204 -17.53 -22.80 0.55
N VAL A 205 -17.69 -23.05 -0.75
CA VAL A 205 -16.82 -23.96 -1.51
C VAL A 205 -16.29 -23.22 -2.73
N LYS A 206 -14.98 -23.29 -2.98
CA LYS A 206 -14.39 -22.72 -4.20
C LYS A 206 -14.91 -23.48 -5.43
N ALA A 207 -15.10 -22.79 -6.55
CA ALA A 207 -15.77 -23.37 -7.72
C ALA A 207 -14.93 -24.45 -8.44
N ASP A 208 -13.64 -24.46 -8.18
CA ASP A 208 -12.61 -25.34 -8.71
C ASP A 208 -12.22 -26.49 -7.77
N THR A 209 -12.87 -26.61 -6.60
CA THR A 209 -12.68 -27.74 -5.67
C THR A 209 -12.94 -29.07 -6.37
N GLU A 210 -11.98 -30.01 -6.29
CA GLU A 210 -12.14 -31.35 -6.86
C GLU A 210 -13.27 -32.12 -6.16
N ILE A 211 -14.03 -32.91 -6.93
CA ILE A 211 -15.15 -33.70 -6.39
C ILE A 211 -14.66 -34.74 -5.37
N ALA A 212 -13.42 -35.24 -5.50
CA ALA A 212 -12.84 -36.18 -4.54
C ALA A 212 -12.72 -35.51 -3.16
N ASP A 213 -12.08 -34.34 -3.11
CA ASP A 213 -11.88 -33.56 -1.89
C ASP A 213 -13.21 -33.14 -1.25
N PHE A 214 -14.21 -32.75 -2.05
CA PHE A 214 -15.56 -32.42 -1.55
C PHE A 214 -16.28 -33.59 -0.86
N ASN A 215 -16.02 -34.83 -1.28
CA ASN A 215 -16.67 -36.00 -0.68
C ASN A 215 -15.98 -36.51 0.58
N GLU A 216 -14.73 -36.09 0.84
CA GLU A 216 -13.95 -36.50 2.01
C GLU A 216 -14.05 -35.52 3.19
N ALA A 217 -14.46 -34.27 2.94
CA ALA A 217 -14.63 -33.19 3.92
C ALA A 217 -15.87 -33.32 4.84
#